data_AF-A0A7W1ZGE7-F1
#
_entry.id   AF-A0A7W1ZGE7-F1
#
_cell.length_a   1.000
_cell.length_b   1.000
_cell.length_c   1.000
_cell.angle_alpha   90.00
_cell.angle_beta   90.00
_cell.angle_gamma   90.00
#
_symmetry.space_group_name_H-M   'P 1'
#
loop_
_entity.id
_entity.type
_entity.pdbx_description
1 polymer ?
#
loop_
_entity_poly.entity_id
_entity_poly.type
_entity_poly.pdbx_seq_one_letter_code
_entity_poly.pdbx_strand_id
1 'polypeptide(L)' 'MTEKQPLSAEPLAPDAATLLPWSEARTRLAAAQFYWLATVHPDGRPHVRPVLAVWVDGAMYTTTNSSARKARNLEYN' A
#
# COMPACT_ATOMS: atom_id res chain seq x y z
N MET A 1 8.25 9.81 -18.73
CA MET A 1 7.70 8.68 -17.95
C MET A 1 6.44 9.16 -17.26
N THR A 2 5.35 8.39 -17.35
CA THR A 2 4.04 8.79 -16.82
C THR A 2 3.99 8.60 -15.31
N GLU A 3 3.57 9.62 -14.59
CA GLU A 3 3.37 9.58 -13.14
C GLU A 3 2.32 8.53 -12.77
N LYS A 4 2.67 7.57 -11.89
CA LYS A 4 1.72 6.56 -11.43
C LYS A 4 0.77 7.18 -10.42
N GLN A 5 -0.51 7.21 -10.79
CA GLN A 5 -1.61 7.70 -9.96
C GLN A 5 -2.35 6.50 -9.33
N PRO A 6 -2.94 6.67 -8.15
CA PRO A 6 -3.77 5.64 -7.53
C PRO A 6 -5.00 5.37 -8.41
N LEU A 7 -5.42 4.10 -8.49
CA LEU A 7 -6.63 3.70 -9.21
C LEU A 7 -7.90 4.17 -8.49
N SER A 8 -7.85 4.34 -7.17
CA SER A 8 -8.91 4.91 -6.35
C SER A 8 -8.28 5.67 -5.17
N ALA A 9 -8.87 6.80 -4.82
CA ALA A 9 -8.53 7.59 -3.64
C ALA A 9 -9.75 7.81 -2.72
N GLU A 10 -10.78 6.97 -2.88
CA GLU A 10 -11.99 7.05 -2.05
C GLU A 10 -11.66 6.65 -0.61
N PRO A 11 -12.03 7.47 0.38
CA PRO A 11 -11.75 7.17 1.79
C PRO A 11 -12.59 5.99 2.28
N LEU A 12 -11.96 5.06 3.02
CA LEU A 12 -12.63 3.88 3.59
C LEU A 12 -13.67 4.24 4.68
N ALA A 13 -13.54 5.39 5.34
CA ALA A 13 -14.50 5.98 6.26
C ALA A 13 -14.22 7.49 6.41
N PRO A 14 -15.22 8.39 6.51
CA PRO A 14 -14.94 9.82 6.64
C PRO A 14 -15.33 10.45 7.99
N ASP A 15 -14.47 11.36 8.46
CA ASP A 15 -14.81 12.78 8.45
C ASP A 15 -14.01 13.43 7.31
N ALA A 16 -14.71 14.05 6.34
CA ALA A 16 -14.08 14.70 5.18
C ALA A 16 -13.11 15.83 5.58
N ALA A 17 -13.28 16.43 6.76
CA ALA A 17 -12.38 17.45 7.28
C ALA A 17 -10.96 16.94 7.60
N THR A 18 -10.76 15.61 7.61
CA THR A 18 -9.47 14.98 7.96
C THR A 18 -8.72 14.39 6.75
N LEU A 19 -9.27 14.51 5.55
CA LEU A 19 -8.67 13.93 4.35
C LEU A 19 -7.45 14.75 3.90
N LEU A 20 -6.33 14.05 3.68
CA LEU A 20 -5.13 14.64 3.11
C LEU A 20 -5.22 14.61 1.57
N PRO A 21 -4.82 15.68 0.87
CA PRO A 21 -4.61 15.61 -0.57
C PRO A 21 -3.65 14.46 -0.91
N TRP A 22 -3.91 13.75 -2.02
CA TRP A 22 -3.09 12.61 -2.42
C TRP A 22 -1.59 12.97 -2.57
N SER A 23 -1.29 14.17 -3.07
CA SER A 23 0.09 14.68 -3.18
C SER A 23 0.82 14.72 -1.83
N GLU A 24 0.12 15.07 -0.76
CA GLU A 24 0.66 15.09 0.59
C GLU A 24 0.81 13.67 1.15
N ALA A 25 -0.21 12.81 0.98
CA ALA A 25 -0.15 11.41 1.37
C ALA A 25 1.05 10.71 0.73
N ARG A 26 1.28 10.94 -0.58
CA ARG A 26 2.43 10.42 -1.31
C ARG A 26 3.76 10.93 -0.74
N THR A 27 3.85 12.22 -0.42
CA THR A 27 5.07 12.80 0.16
C THR A 27 5.41 12.13 1.49
N ARG A 28 4.41 11.94 2.35
CA ARG A 28 4.57 11.25 3.65
C ARG A 28 4.96 9.79 3.47
N LEU A 29 4.32 9.08 2.54
CA LEU A 29 4.66 7.69 2.23
C LEU A 29 6.07 7.56 1.67
N ALA A 30 6.50 8.45 0.77
CA ALA A 30 7.85 8.42 0.20
C ALA A 30 8.96 8.68 1.24
N ALA A 31 8.66 9.46 2.28
CA ALA A 31 9.59 9.75 3.37
C ALA A 31 9.61 8.66 4.47
N ALA A 32 8.69 7.69 4.43
CA ALA A 32 8.58 6.69 5.49
C ALA A 32 9.70 5.65 5.42
N GLN A 33 10.24 5.29 6.59
CA GLN A 33 11.30 4.28 6.73
C GLN A 33 10.73 2.85 6.89
N PHE A 34 9.51 2.72 7.41
CA PHE A 34 8.86 1.45 7.67
C PHE A 34 7.41 1.50 7.19
N TYR A 35 6.93 0.37 6.66
CA TYR A 35 5.60 0.25 6.09
C TYR A 35 4.86 -0.93 6.69
N TRP A 36 3.54 -0.84 6.72
CA TRP A 36 2.66 -1.95 7.00
C TRP A 36 1.91 -2.32 5.72
N LEU A 37 2.02 -3.58 5.31
CA LEU A 37 1.27 -4.12 4.18
C LEU A 37 0.12 -4.97 4.73
N ALA A 38 -1.11 -4.55 4.43
CA ALA A 38 -2.31 -5.34 4.65
C ALA A 38 -2.66 -6.11 3.35
N THR A 39 -2.86 -7.41 3.48
CA THR A 39 -3.38 -8.30 2.43
C THR A 39 -4.57 -9.06 3.00
N VAL A 40 -5.37 -9.69 2.14
CA VAL A 40 -6.56 -10.43 2.57
C VAL A 40 -6.36 -11.92 2.27
N HIS A 41 -6.65 -12.77 3.26
CA HIS A 41 -6.69 -14.22 3.03
C HIS A 41 -7.85 -14.60 2.10
N PRO A 42 -7.81 -15.75 1.41
CA PRO A 42 -8.95 -16.22 0.61
C PRO A 42 -10.26 -16.35 1.38
N ASP A 43 -10.21 -16.50 2.70
CA ASP A 43 -11.37 -16.55 3.60
C ASP A 43 -11.79 -15.18 4.16
N GLY A 44 -11.25 -14.09 3.62
CA GLY A 44 -11.59 -12.71 3.97
C GLY A 44 -10.86 -12.14 5.19
N ARG A 45 -10.07 -12.93 5.92
CA ARG A 45 -9.37 -12.42 7.11
C ARG A 45 -8.23 -11.47 6.74
N PRO A 46 -8.05 -10.34 7.46
CA PRO A 46 -6.91 -9.45 7.22
C PRO A 46 -5.59 -10.10 7.67
N HIS A 47 -4.55 -9.87 6.89
CA HIS A 47 -3.17 -10.26 7.19
C HIS A 47 -2.25 -9.07 7.01
N VAL A 48 -1.76 -8.53 8.13
CA VAL A 48 -0.97 -7.29 8.19
C VAL A 48 0.43 -7.61 8.66
N ARG A 49 1.46 -7.19 7.90
CA ARG A 49 2.87 -7.44 8.23
C ARG A 49 3.72 -6.17 8.02
N PRO A 50 4.74 -5.95 8.86
CA PRO A 50 5.73 -4.91 8.57
C PRO A 50 6.56 -5.31 7.34
N VAL A 51 6.89 -4.34 6.51
CA VAL A 51 7.75 -4.49 5.33
C VAL A 51 8.67 -3.28 5.17
N LEU A 52 9.79 -3.49 4.50
CA LEU A 52 10.57 -2.41 3.92
C LEU A 52 10.06 -2.18 2.49
N ALA A 53 10.09 -0.93 2.05
CA ALA A 53 9.76 -0.55 0.69
C ALA A 53 10.64 0.62 0.24
N VAL A 54 10.81 0.73 -1.06
CA VAL A 54 11.51 1.84 -1.72
C VAL A 54 10.57 2.53 -2.69
N TRP A 55 10.75 3.84 -2.86
CA TRP A 55 10.03 4.62 -3.87
C TRP A 55 10.95 4.86 -5.07
N VAL A 56 10.50 4.45 -6.25
CA VAL A 56 11.23 4.62 -7.51
C VAL A 56 10.23 5.06 -8.58
N ASP A 57 10.54 6.14 -9.29
CA ASP A 57 9.73 6.67 -10.40
C ASP A 57 8.22 6.81 -10.07
N GLY A 58 7.93 7.33 -8.87
CA GLY A 58 6.56 7.58 -8.43
C GLY A 58 5.78 6.34 -7.97
N ALA A 59 6.44 5.19 -7.81
CA ALA A 59 5.81 3.96 -7.33
C ALA A 59 6.54 3.37 -6.12
N MET A 60 5.79 2.69 -5.26
CA MET A 60 6.34 1.93 -4.14
C MET A 60 6.65 0.49 -4.56
N TYR A 61 7.84 0.02 -4.23
CA TYR A 61 8.29 -1.35 -4.46
C TYR A 61 8.67 -2.00 -3.12
N THR A 62 8.24 -3.24 -2.91
CA THR A 62 8.65 -4.07 -1.77
C THR A 62 9.06 -5.44 -2.29
N THR A 63 9.64 -6.26 -1.43
CA THR A 63 10.04 -7.64 -1.76
C THR A 63 9.45 -8.63 -0.76
N THR A 64 9.16 -9.83 -1.24
CA THR A 64 8.68 -10.94 -0.43
C THR A 64 9.10 -12.26 -1.04
N ASN A 65 9.35 -13.26 -0.20
CA ASN A 65 9.47 -14.64 -0.65
C ASN A 65 8.13 -15.10 -1.25
N SER A 66 8.15 -15.82 -2.37
CA SER A 66 6.97 -16.36 -3.05
C SER A 66 6.15 -17.32 -2.15
N SER A 67 6.80 -18.02 -1.23
CA SER A 67 6.11 -18.90 -0.26
C SER A 67 5.38 -18.14 0.86
N ALA A 68 5.69 -16.86 1.07
CA ALA A 68 5.11 -16.06 2.14
C ALA A 68 3.60 -15.88 1.93
N ARG A 69 2.84 -15.79 3.03
CA ARG A 69 1.38 -15.62 2.97
C ARG A 69 0.96 -14.39 2.15
N LYS A 70 1.65 -13.26 2.31
CA LYS A 70 1.35 -12.01 1.56
C LYS A 70 1.56 -12.16 0.05
N ALA A 71 2.53 -12.95 -0.42
CA ALA A 71 2.73 -13.21 -1.85
C ALA A 71 1.54 -13.99 -2.43
N ARG A 72 1.19 -15.11 -1.79
CA ARG A 72 0.02 -15.93 -2.17
C ARG A 72 -1.30 -15.17 -2.11
N ASN A 73 -1.45 -14.24 -1.16
CA ASN A 73 -2.65 -13.41 -1.06
C ASN A 73 -2.75 -12.40 -2.23
N LEU A 74 -1.63 -11.85 -2.70
CA LEU A 74 -1.57 -10.92 -3.85
C LEU A 74 -1.69 -11.63 -5.21
N GLU A 75 -1.38 -12.92 -5.28
CA GLU A 75 -1.63 -13.73 -6.48
C GLU A 75 -3.11 -14.06 -6.65
N TYR A 76 -3.86 -14.10 -5.54
CA TYR A 76 -5.28 -14.46 -5.51
C TYR A 76 -6.23 -13.26 -5.65
N ASN A 77 -5.88 -12.11 -5.06
CA ASN A 77 -6.66 -10.85 -5.09
C ASN A 77 -5.90 -9.74 -5.80
#